data_AF-A0A9W7EKR2-F1
#
_entry.id   AF-A0A9W7EKR2-F1
#
_cell.length_a   1.000
_cell.length_b   1.000
_cell.length_c   1.000
_cell.angle_alpha   90.00
_cell.angle_beta   90.00
_cell.angle_gamma   90.00
#
_symmetry.space_group_name_H-M   'P 1'
#
loop_
_entity.id
_entity.type
_entity.pdbx_description
1 polymer ?
#
loop_
_entity_poly.entity_id
_entity_poly.type
_entity_poly.pdbx_seq_one_letter_code
_entity_poly.pdbx_strand_id
1 'polypeptide(L)'
;LGNTGPEVFKHVDALSKDGEAGAKYWKLVNPGCDTGNCKFQYTVPIIHMIPEMQLIYMKVKVKRPSSGTEAITAPVVTTTGVIGCDREHCVSGGENFDGEQVRDESDSTSIEWDSQQVYSNEFALFTTDPDPITYNQYNVSVILTDTSGQAATNPESGDPQMMAKADMVFVNPDFTWWVMGWKVVFLICTLVVMFCPITLFDGAFAGYFVQQRHLKLNDWSNIQCWIGALLVVLLFFNDPFFALQYGDGISSGVKQFLVMESIVLVALFVSLMLCFMLVSTGTIISSNKDQFMGGGRNSHKLQSNYIIAKVGLCSLIFAFLFFYYVIARMYNTGSPQYDDFSDDQSYMSFQILLIICMVAFSLWYIVSVCECIMNVRMIERGYLALLVITVIAAVLMVIGVSIGALYILPNTSFKWMFFYGSCNVTVWVLSWAFAHAADEDEGESSWALDSVSKGNAQYSVLGGDEPLGGGAEGLLSADI
;
A
#
# COMPACT_ATOMS: atom_id res chain seq x y z
N LEU A 1 -12.86 -0.41 -28.02
CA LEU A 1 -12.71 -0.29 -26.54
C LEU A 1 -11.35 0.35 -26.32
N GLY A 2 -11.30 1.67 -26.52
CA GLY A 2 -10.07 2.44 -26.59
C GLY A 2 -9.53 2.75 -25.19
N ASN A 3 -8.25 3.09 -25.15
CA ASN A 3 -7.54 3.62 -23.99
C ASN A 3 -8.28 4.87 -23.46
N THR A 4 -9.05 4.75 -22.38
CA THR A 4 -9.81 5.88 -21.79
C THR A 4 -9.34 6.26 -20.38
N GLY A 5 -8.25 5.67 -19.88
CA GLY A 5 -7.63 6.09 -18.63
C GLY A 5 -6.49 7.08 -18.89
N PRO A 6 -6.30 8.13 -18.06
CA PRO A 6 -5.09 8.94 -18.14
C PRO A 6 -3.86 8.08 -17.83
N GLU A 7 -2.78 8.26 -18.58
CA GLU A 7 -1.48 7.63 -18.29
C GLU A 7 -0.91 8.23 -17.00
N VAL A 8 -0.40 7.41 -16.07
CA VAL A 8 0.15 7.92 -14.79
C VAL A 8 1.47 8.64 -14.99
N PHE A 9 2.34 8.10 -15.84
CA PHE A 9 3.64 8.70 -16.09
C PHE A 9 3.64 9.25 -17.50
N LYS A 10 3.92 10.55 -17.64
CA LYS A 10 4.20 11.14 -18.94
C LYS A 10 5.70 11.12 -19.14
N HIS A 11 6.15 10.35 -20.13
CA HIS A 11 7.54 10.39 -20.59
C HIS A 11 7.68 11.55 -21.56
N VAL A 12 8.48 12.54 -21.18
CA VAL A 12 8.82 13.63 -22.10
C VAL A 12 10.28 13.45 -22.50
N ASP A 13 10.47 12.93 -23.71
CA ASP A 13 11.74 13.08 -24.40
C ASP A 13 12.00 14.59 -24.57
N ALA A 14 13.22 15.04 -24.30
CA ALA A 14 13.62 16.46 -24.35
C ALA A 14 13.51 17.13 -25.76
N LEU A 15 12.83 16.47 -26.70
CA LEU A 15 12.57 16.88 -28.08
C LEU A 15 11.15 17.44 -28.30
N SER A 16 10.33 17.63 -27.26
CA SER A 16 9.00 18.25 -27.41
C SER A 16 9.12 19.69 -27.90
N LYS A 17 8.55 19.97 -29.08
CA LYS A 17 8.73 21.26 -29.80
C LYS A 17 7.73 22.35 -29.42
N ASP A 18 6.64 22.05 -28.72
CA ASP A 18 5.53 23.01 -28.57
C ASP A 18 4.90 22.99 -27.17
N GLY A 19 5.00 24.11 -26.43
CA GLY A 19 4.06 24.60 -25.41
C GLY A 19 3.66 23.75 -24.20
N GLU A 20 3.99 22.45 -24.14
CA GLU A 20 3.63 21.55 -23.05
C GLU A 20 4.71 21.52 -21.95
N ALA A 21 4.31 21.17 -20.73
CA ALA A 21 5.25 20.88 -19.64
C ALA A 21 6.28 19.85 -20.10
N GLY A 22 7.55 20.20 -20.04
CA GLY A 22 8.61 19.40 -20.64
C GLY A 22 10.00 19.99 -20.48
N ALA A 23 11.00 19.11 -20.51
CA ALA A 23 12.41 19.47 -20.58
C ALA A 23 12.73 20.01 -21.98
N LYS A 24 13.23 21.25 -22.09
CA LYS A 24 13.81 21.73 -23.34
C LYS A 24 15.29 21.34 -23.37
N TYR A 25 15.69 20.55 -24.37
CA TYR A 25 17.06 20.23 -24.81
C TYR A 25 18.20 20.42 -23.78
N TRP A 26 18.97 19.36 -23.50
CA TRP A 26 20.26 19.53 -22.84
C TRP A 26 21.18 20.41 -23.68
N LYS A 27 21.51 21.57 -23.14
CA LYS A 27 22.56 22.42 -23.71
C LYS A 27 23.87 22.08 -23.01
N LEU A 28 24.85 21.57 -23.75
CA LEU A 28 26.23 21.50 -23.27
C LEU A 28 26.76 22.93 -23.17
N VAL A 29 27.07 23.37 -21.95
CA VAL A 29 27.44 24.77 -21.68
C VAL A 29 28.94 24.97 -21.80
N ASN A 30 29.74 24.08 -21.19
CA ASN A 30 31.20 24.16 -21.20
C ASN A 30 31.82 22.75 -21.06
N PRO A 31 32.40 22.18 -22.14
CA PRO A 31 33.32 21.07 -22.02
C PRO A 31 34.72 21.59 -21.66
N GLY A 32 35.29 21.14 -20.55
CA GLY A 32 36.66 21.47 -20.16
C GLY A 32 37.37 20.25 -19.58
N CYS A 33 38.59 19.96 -20.05
CA CYS A 33 39.42 18.89 -19.51
C CYS A 33 40.66 19.49 -18.86
N ASP A 34 40.69 19.51 -17.52
CA ASP A 34 41.84 19.97 -16.75
C ASP A 34 42.56 18.74 -16.19
N THR A 35 43.83 18.53 -16.61
CA THR A 35 44.75 17.55 -15.99
C THR A 35 44.16 16.15 -15.73
N GLY A 36 43.45 15.59 -16.72
CA GLY A 36 42.87 14.24 -16.64
C GLY A 36 41.42 14.16 -16.17
N ASN A 37 40.84 15.25 -15.68
CA ASN A 37 39.42 15.33 -15.33
C ASN A 37 38.66 16.12 -16.40
N CYS A 38 37.75 15.46 -17.11
CA CYS A 38 36.88 16.11 -18.07
C CYS A 38 35.54 16.42 -17.44
N LYS A 39 35.15 17.70 -17.46
CA LYS A 39 33.88 18.20 -16.95
C LYS A 39 32.94 18.50 -18.10
N PHE A 40 31.73 17.97 -18.01
CA PHE A 40 30.64 18.20 -18.94
C PHE A 40 29.48 18.81 -18.18
N GLN A 41 29.28 20.12 -18.37
CA GLN A 41 28.15 20.82 -17.78
C GLN A 41 26.98 20.85 -18.76
N TYR A 42 25.84 20.37 -18.29
CA TYR A 42 24.59 20.42 -19.01
C TYR A 42 23.53 21.15 -18.19
N THR A 43 22.56 21.75 -18.87
CA THR A 43 21.46 22.45 -18.21
C THR A 43 20.13 22.16 -18.90
N VAL A 44 19.11 21.87 -18.11
CA VAL A 44 17.74 21.59 -18.55
C VAL A 44 16.77 22.52 -17.83
N PRO A 45 16.14 23.46 -18.55
CA PRO A 45 14.98 24.15 -18.04
C PRO A 45 13.74 23.25 -18.16
N ILE A 46 13.03 23.12 -17.03
CA ILE A 46 11.72 22.50 -16.89
C ILE A 46 10.72 23.63 -16.63
N ILE A 47 9.67 23.70 -17.43
CA ILE A 47 8.70 24.79 -17.40
C ILE A 47 7.27 24.28 -17.28
N HIS A 48 6.37 25.15 -16.81
CA HIS A 48 4.93 24.87 -16.67
C HIS A 48 4.63 23.70 -15.74
N MET A 49 5.42 23.58 -14.66
CA MET A 49 5.16 22.59 -13.62
C MET A 49 4.03 23.08 -12.73
N ILE A 50 3.16 22.16 -12.31
CA ILE A 50 2.05 22.43 -11.40
C ILE A 50 2.07 21.40 -10.26
N PRO A 51 1.56 21.73 -9.06
CA PRO A 51 1.58 20.82 -7.90
C PRO A 51 0.99 19.44 -8.17
N GLU A 52 -0.01 19.35 -9.04
CA GLU A 52 -0.69 18.10 -9.42
C GLU A 52 0.20 17.14 -10.20
N MET A 53 1.35 17.58 -10.70
CA MET A 53 2.34 16.70 -11.32
C MET A 53 3.13 15.86 -10.29
N GLN A 54 2.87 16.08 -8.99
CA GLN A 54 3.32 15.36 -7.79
C GLN A 54 4.83 15.20 -7.58
N LEU A 55 5.51 14.60 -8.55
CA LEU A 55 6.90 14.17 -8.50
C LEU A 55 7.57 14.42 -9.85
N ILE A 56 8.77 14.97 -9.83
CA ILE A 56 9.68 15.00 -10.98
C ILE A 56 10.77 14.00 -10.71
N TYR A 57 10.98 13.09 -11.65
CA TYR A 57 12.07 12.14 -11.62
C TYR A 57 12.88 12.30 -12.91
N MET A 58 14.16 12.64 -12.78
CA MET A 58 15.06 12.83 -13.93
C MET A 58 16.10 11.72 -13.96
N LYS A 59 16.06 10.93 -15.03
CA LYS A 59 17.07 9.92 -15.36
C LYS A 59 17.97 10.44 -16.45
N VAL A 60 19.23 10.01 -16.43
CA VAL A 60 20.16 10.24 -17.54
C VAL A 60 20.75 8.94 -18.06
N LYS A 61 20.93 8.93 -19.37
CA LYS A 61 21.68 7.95 -20.14
C LYS A 61 22.83 8.65 -20.82
N VAL A 62 24.03 8.10 -20.72
CA VAL A 62 25.19 8.62 -21.42
C VAL A 62 25.51 7.73 -22.61
N LYS A 63 25.71 8.34 -23.77
CA LYS A 63 26.12 7.62 -24.97
C LYS A 63 27.50 7.02 -24.76
N ARG A 64 27.66 5.78 -25.20
CA ARG A 64 28.90 5.04 -25.14
C ARG A 64 30.04 5.79 -25.86
N PRO A 65 31.24 5.91 -25.25
CA PRO A 65 32.34 6.68 -25.82
C PRO A 65 33.00 6.02 -27.03
N SER A 66 32.96 4.69 -27.13
CA SER A 66 33.57 3.92 -28.22
C SER A 66 32.64 2.84 -28.77
N SER A 67 32.84 2.46 -30.04
CA SER A 67 32.09 1.40 -30.72
C SER A 67 32.45 -0.02 -30.27
N GLY A 68 33.25 -0.18 -29.21
CA GLY A 68 33.58 -1.48 -28.65
C GLY A 68 32.33 -2.25 -28.20
N THR A 69 32.45 -3.57 -28.05
CA THR A 69 31.34 -4.43 -27.60
C THR A 69 31.47 -4.88 -26.15
N GLU A 70 32.59 -4.61 -25.49
CA GLU A 70 32.87 -5.02 -24.12
C GLU A 70 32.03 -4.21 -23.11
N ALA A 71 31.79 -4.75 -21.92
CA ALA A 71 31.18 -3.95 -20.86
C ALA A 71 32.17 -2.85 -20.41
N ILE A 72 31.67 -1.63 -20.19
CA ILE A 72 32.49 -0.51 -19.71
C ILE A 72 31.83 0.01 -18.43
N THR A 73 32.64 0.27 -17.40
CA THR A 73 32.20 0.95 -16.18
C THR A 73 33.12 2.13 -15.96
N ALA A 74 32.58 3.35 -15.99
CA ALA A 74 33.35 4.58 -15.77
C ALA A 74 32.90 5.28 -14.49
N PRO A 75 33.80 5.55 -13.52
CA PRO A 75 33.47 6.34 -12.34
C PRO A 75 33.32 7.83 -12.71
N VAL A 76 32.14 8.38 -12.43
CA VAL A 76 31.77 9.76 -12.72
C VAL A 76 31.28 10.43 -11.45
N VAL A 77 31.86 11.59 -11.13
CA VAL A 77 31.33 12.46 -10.09
C VAL A 77 30.26 13.35 -10.74
N THR A 78 29.04 13.23 -10.25
CA THR A 78 27.89 13.97 -10.74
C THR A 78 27.55 15.06 -9.74
N THR A 79 27.66 16.32 -10.15
CA THR A 79 27.19 17.47 -9.36
C THR A 79 25.88 17.98 -9.95
N THR A 80 24.81 17.95 -9.15
CA THR A 80 23.47 18.37 -9.56
C THR A 80 23.05 19.62 -8.81
N GLY A 81 22.90 20.73 -9.53
CA GLY A 81 22.32 21.97 -9.04
C GLY A 81 20.88 22.14 -9.51
N VAL A 82 19.97 22.45 -8.61
CA VAL A 82 18.56 22.68 -8.94
C VAL A 82 18.12 24.03 -8.41
N ILE A 83 17.65 24.88 -9.32
CA ILE A 83 17.13 26.21 -9.00
C ILE A 83 15.64 26.24 -9.34
N GLY A 84 14.81 26.53 -8.35
CA GLY A 84 13.36 26.68 -8.49
C GLY A 84 12.97 28.14 -8.65
N CYS A 85 11.96 28.41 -9.50
CA CYS A 85 11.41 29.76 -9.64
C CYS A 85 9.92 29.76 -10.03
N ASP A 86 9.15 30.68 -9.43
CA ASP A 86 7.73 30.90 -9.72
C ASP A 86 7.44 31.96 -10.79
N ARG A 87 8.42 32.84 -11.07
CA ARG A 87 8.24 33.93 -12.02
C ARG A 87 8.34 33.42 -13.45
N GLU A 88 7.39 33.81 -14.30
CA GLU A 88 7.31 33.43 -15.72
C GLU A 88 8.58 33.76 -16.54
N HIS A 89 9.48 34.60 -16.04
CA HIS A 89 10.65 35.10 -16.76
C HIS A 89 12.00 34.61 -16.21
N CYS A 90 12.03 33.60 -15.35
CA CYS A 90 13.29 33.06 -14.84
C CYS A 90 14.14 32.36 -15.91
N VAL A 91 13.54 31.82 -16.97
CA VAL A 91 14.25 31.04 -18.01
C VAL A 91 14.98 31.87 -19.07
N SER A 92 15.30 33.14 -18.81
CA SER A 92 16.00 33.97 -19.80
C SER A 92 17.51 33.71 -19.84
N GLY A 93 17.92 32.47 -20.13
CA GLY A 93 19.18 32.04 -20.76
C GLY A 93 20.53 32.63 -20.31
N GLY A 94 20.58 33.40 -19.23
CA GLY A 94 21.75 34.11 -18.72
C GLY A 94 22.32 33.43 -17.49
N GLU A 95 23.61 33.65 -17.25
CA GLU A 95 24.39 33.08 -16.15
C GLU A 95 23.86 33.43 -14.75
N ASN A 96 22.89 34.36 -14.65
CA ASN A 96 22.25 34.77 -13.40
C ASN A 96 20.78 34.33 -13.40
N PHE A 97 20.52 33.14 -12.87
CA PHE A 97 19.17 32.66 -12.60
C PHE A 97 18.74 33.18 -11.21
N ASP A 98 17.86 34.17 -11.17
CA ASP A 98 17.28 34.67 -9.90
C ASP A 98 16.21 33.68 -9.41
N GLY A 99 16.64 32.61 -8.75
CA GLY A 99 15.76 31.61 -8.16
C GLY A 99 16.26 31.13 -6.80
N GLU A 100 15.44 30.33 -6.12
CA GLU A 100 15.83 29.70 -4.86
C GLU A 100 16.62 28.43 -5.18
N GLN A 101 17.79 28.30 -4.58
CA GLN A 101 18.59 27.08 -4.67
C GLN A 101 17.87 25.97 -3.89
N VAL A 102 17.27 25.05 -4.62
CA VAL A 102 16.53 23.92 -4.04
C VAL A 102 17.51 22.83 -3.62
N ARG A 103 18.56 22.60 -4.42
CA ARG A 103 19.53 21.53 -4.19
C ARG A 103 20.87 21.85 -4.85
N ASP A 104 21.96 21.41 -4.23
CA ASP A 104 23.32 21.42 -4.78
C ASP A 104 24.13 20.33 -4.10
N GLU A 105 24.17 19.18 -4.76
CA GLU A 105 24.79 17.97 -4.22
C GLU A 105 25.73 17.36 -5.24
N SER A 106 26.77 16.68 -4.73
CA SER A 106 27.76 16.01 -5.54
C SER A 106 27.87 14.57 -5.09
N ASP A 107 27.52 13.64 -5.99
CA ASP A 107 27.54 12.22 -5.74
C ASP A 107 28.56 11.51 -6.64
N SER A 108 29.15 10.45 -6.12
CA SER A 108 30.01 9.56 -6.89
C SER A 108 29.16 8.43 -7.45
N THR A 109 29.03 8.38 -8.77
CA THR A 109 28.22 7.38 -9.49
C THR A 109 29.08 6.61 -10.48
N SER A 110 28.75 5.36 -10.76
CA SER A 110 29.37 4.60 -11.86
C SER A 110 28.41 4.56 -13.04
N ILE A 111 28.91 4.94 -14.22
CA ILE A 111 28.15 4.78 -15.46
C ILE A 111 28.53 3.45 -16.08
N GLU A 112 27.54 2.60 -16.28
CA GLU A 112 27.72 1.25 -16.81
C GLU A 112 27.11 1.13 -18.21
N TRP A 113 27.89 0.57 -19.13
CA TRP A 113 27.44 0.21 -20.47
C TRP A 113 27.49 -1.30 -20.62
N ASP A 114 26.31 -1.91 -20.77
CA ASP A 114 26.21 -3.31 -21.16
C ASP A 114 26.77 -3.55 -22.57
N SER A 115 27.16 -4.80 -22.84
CA SER A 115 27.64 -5.19 -24.16
C SER A 115 26.62 -4.83 -25.25
N GLN A 116 27.07 -4.14 -26.30
CA GLN A 116 26.26 -3.74 -27.46
C GLN A 116 25.22 -2.63 -27.22
N GLN A 117 25.05 -2.11 -26.00
CA GLN A 117 24.17 -0.95 -25.79
C GLN A 117 24.84 0.36 -26.22
N VAL A 118 24.12 1.21 -26.94
CA VAL A 118 24.58 2.53 -27.40
C VAL A 118 24.59 3.55 -26.25
N TYR A 119 23.70 3.35 -25.29
CA TYR A 119 23.54 4.19 -24.11
C TYR A 119 23.89 3.39 -22.87
N SER A 120 24.29 4.09 -21.80
CA SER A 120 24.46 3.48 -20.49
C SER A 120 23.13 3.00 -19.92
N ASN A 121 23.23 2.19 -18.87
CA ASN A 121 22.13 2.02 -17.94
C ASN A 121 21.66 3.39 -17.43
N GLU A 122 20.36 3.49 -17.16
CA GLU A 122 19.77 4.69 -16.57
C GLU A 122 20.31 4.88 -15.16
N PHE A 123 20.69 6.11 -14.83
CA PHE A 123 20.94 6.47 -13.45
C PHE A 123 20.15 7.73 -13.09
N ALA A 124 19.72 7.79 -11.85
CA ALA A 124 18.91 8.88 -11.33
C ALA A 124 19.78 10.10 -11.03
N LEU A 125 19.35 11.28 -11.48
CA LEU A 125 20.06 12.53 -11.22
C LEU A 125 19.35 13.42 -10.21
N PHE A 126 18.03 13.46 -10.30
CA PHE A 126 17.22 14.38 -9.53
C PHE A 126 15.84 13.80 -9.29
N THR A 127 15.38 13.97 -8.06
CA THR A 127 14.00 13.76 -7.66
C THR A 127 13.54 14.97 -6.85
N THR A 128 12.31 15.43 -7.06
CA THR A 128 11.72 16.43 -6.15
C THR A 128 11.33 15.82 -4.80
N ASP A 129 11.33 14.49 -4.67
CA ASP A 129 10.99 13.80 -3.43
C ASP A 129 11.94 14.21 -2.28
N PRO A 130 11.45 14.65 -1.11
CA PRO A 130 10.09 14.46 -0.60
C PRO A 130 9.08 15.56 -0.90
N ASP A 131 9.52 16.67 -1.51
CA ASP A 131 8.72 17.87 -1.63
C ASP A 131 7.83 17.82 -2.88
N PRO A 132 6.53 18.13 -2.73
CA PRO A 132 5.69 18.31 -3.91
C PRO A 132 6.25 19.46 -4.75
N ILE A 133 5.94 19.40 -6.04
CA ILE A 133 6.27 20.47 -6.99
C ILE A 133 5.78 21.79 -6.43
N THR A 134 6.74 22.65 -6.09
CA THR A 134 6.52 23.93 -5.42
C THR A 134 6.69 25.09 -6.40
N TYR A 135 7.57 24.92 -7.39
CA TYR A 135 7.88 25.95 -8.36
C TYR A 135 7.27 25.68 -9.72
N ASN A 136 6.83 26.72 -10.42
CA ASN A 136 6.33 26.61 -11.79
C ASN A 136 7.43 26.28 -12.81
N GLN A 137 8.68 26.60 -12.48
CA GLN A 137 9.86 26.40 -13.33
C GLN A 137 11.02 25.87 -12.50
N TYR A 138 11.77 24.95 -13.06
CA TYR A 138 13.03 24.45 -12.50
C TYR A 138 14.13 24.56 -13.53
N ASN A 139 15.32 24.95 -13.09
CA ASN A 139 16.53 24.89 -13.90
C ASN A 139 17.49 23.88 -13.27
N VAL A 140 17.67 22.74 -13.94
CA VAL A 140 18.51 21.65 -13.46
C VAL A 140 19.85 21.73 -14.19
N SER A 141 20.92 22.03 -13.47
CA SER A 141 22.29 21.98 -13.96
C SER A 141 22.97 20.71 -13.47
N VAL A 142 23.65 20.01 -14.39
CA VAL A 142 24.33 18.75 -14.09
C VAL A 142 25.74 18.84 -14.63
N ILE A 143 26.71 18.63 -13.77
CA ILE A 143 28.13 18.58 -14.11
C ILE A 143 28.58 17.14 -13.95
N LEU A 144 28.86 16.47 -15.07
CA LEU A 144 29.46 15.15 -15.08
C LEU A 144 30.98 15.32 -15.15
N THR A 145 31.68 14.88 -14.11
CA THR A 145 33.14 14.89 -14.06
C THR A 145 33.66 13.47 -14.21
N ASP A 146 34.21 13.14 -15.37
CA ASP A 146 34.89 11.87 -15.59
C ASP A 146 36.24 11.90 -14.88
N THR A 147 36.41 11.04 -13.87
CA THR A 147 37.62 10.93 -13.06
C THR A 147 38.65 9.97 -13.63
N SER A 148 38.23 9.14 -14.59
CA SER A 148 39.02 8.07 -15.21
C SER A 148 39.54 8.42 -16.61
N GLY A 149 38.91 9.40 -17.26
CA GLY A 149 39.13 9.77 -18.66
C GLY A 149 38.55 8.76 -19.67
N GLN A 150 37.89 7.69 -19.22
CA GLN A 150 37.34 6.63 -20.07
C GLN A 150 36.03 7.00 -20.77
N ALA A 151 35.24 7.90 -20.17
CA ALA A 151 33.95 8.32 -20.69
C ALA A 151 34.05 9.58 -21.57
N ALA A 152 35.17 10.31 -21.50
CA ALA A 152 35.32 11.61 -22.13
C ALA A 152 35.84 11.60 -23.58
N THR A 153 36.39 10.50 -24.09
CA THR A 153 37.09 10.51 -25.39
C THR A 153 36.33 9.74 -26.47
N ASN A 154 35.89 10.45 -27.51
CA ASN A 154 35.53 9.81 -28.77
C ASN A 154 36.83 9.56 -29.56
N PRO A 155 37.26 8.29 -29.72
CA PRO A 155 38.55 7.98 -30.33
C PRO A 155 38.65 8.41 -31.81
N GLU A 156 37.51 8.65 -32.49
CA GLU A 156 37.48 9.04 -33.90
C GLU A 156 37.63 10.54 -34.14
N SER A 157 37.18 11.39 -33.21
CA SER A 157 37.19 12.85 -33.40
C SER A 157 38.23 13.59 -32.56
N GLY A 158 38.78 12.97 -31.50
CA GLY A 158 39.71 13.62 -30.57
C GLY A 158 39.07 14.71 -29.68
N ASP A 159 37.90 15.22 -30.06
CA ASP A 159 37.11 16.15 -29.26
C ASP A 159 36.36 15.42 -28.13
N PRO A 160 36.41 15.94 -26.89
CA PRO A 160 35.63 15.38 -25.79
C PRO A 160 34.14 15.69 -25.99
N GLN A 161 33.38 14.67 -26.37
CA GLN A 161 31.93 14.74 -26.50
C GLN A 161 31.28 13.59 -25.73
N MET A 162 31.00 13.83 -24.45
CA MET A 162 30.00 13.04 -23.75
C MET A 162 28.63 13.51 -24.26
N MET A 163 27.79 12.59 -24.76
CA MET A 163 26.42 12.90 -25.16
C MET A 163 25.49 12.30 -24.12
N ALA A 164 24.82 13.13 -23.33
CA ALA A 164 23.81 12.71 -22.37
C ALA A 164 22.40 12.89 -22.94
N LYS A 165 21.52 11.92 -22.68
CA LYS A 165 20.06 12.03 -22.87
C LYS A 165 19.42 12.01 -21.49
N ALA A 166 18.52 12.95 -21.19
CA ALA A 166 17.63 12.78 -20.04
C ALA A 166 16.30 12.27 -20.48
N ASP A 167 15.78 11.42 -19.62
CA ASP A 167 14.39 11.03 -19.62
C ASP A 167 13.78 11.62 -18.33
N MET A 168 12.82 12.53 -18.50
CA MET A 168 12.05 13.09 -17.40
C MET A 168 10.74 12.32 -17.26
N VAL A 169 10.46 11.88 -16.05
CA VAL A 169 9.25 11.16 -15.67
C VAL A 169 8.53 11.98 -14.61
N PHE A 170 7.27 12.31 -14.84
CA PHE A 170 6.43 12.98 -13.85
C PHE A 170 5.04 12.37 -13.85
N VAL A 171 4.31 12.59 -12.76
CA VAL A 171 2.92 12.14 -12.66
C VAL A 171 2.05 13.05 -13.50
N ASN A 172 1.23 12.48 -14.38
CA ASN A 172 0.32 13.26 -15.21
C ASN A 172 -0.73 13.97 -14.32
N PRO A 173 -0.93 15.29 -14.46
CA PRO A 173 -1.95 15.99 -13.66
C PRO A 173 -3.36 15.44 -13.88
N ASP A 174 -3.70 14.99 -15.10
CA ASP A 174 -5.00 14.37 -15.38
C ASP A 174 -5.22 13.10 -14.56
N PHE A 175 -4.14 12.35 -14.31
CA PHE A 175 -4.21 11.19 -13.42
C PHE A 175 -4.45 11.62 -11.98
N THR A 176 -3.76 12.64 -11.48
CA THR A 176 -3.97 13.16 -10.12
C THR A 176 -5.42 13.61 -9.91
N TRP A 177 -5.99 14.36 -10.86
CA TRP A 177 -7.39 14.77 -10.83
C TRP A 177 -8.35 13.57 -10.88
N TRP A 178 -8.06 12.58 -11.72
CA TRP A 178 -8.85 11.36 -11.81
C TRP A 178 -8.80 10.55 -10.50
N VAL A 179 -7.63 10.41 -9.87
CA VAL A 179 -7.46 9.76 -8.55
C VAL A 179 -8.24 10.52 -7.48
N MET A 180 -8.13 11.86 -7.47
CA MET A 180 -8.84 12.72 -6.53
C MET A 180 -10.35 12.50 -6.63
N GLY A 181 -10.89 12.49 -7.86
CA GLY A 181 -12.31 12.23 -8.10
C GLY A 181 -12.78 10.89 -7.51
N TRP A 182 -12.02 9.81 -7.77
CA TRP A 182 -12.37 8.49 -7.22
C TRP A 182 -12.21 8.38 -5.71
N LYS A 183 -11.16 8.97 -5.12
CA LYS A 183 -10.99 9.01 -3.66
C LYS A 183 -12.18 9.71 -3.00
N VAL A 184 -12.63 10.84 -3.54
CA VAL A 184 -13.83 11.55 -3.05
C VAL A 184 -15.09 10.68 -3.17
N VAL A 185 -15.29 9.99 -4.30
CA VAL A 185 -16.41 9.05 -4.47
C VAL A 185 -16.35 7.92 -3.43
N PHE A 186 -15.20 7.29 -3.24
CA PHE A 186 -15.02 6.23 -2.24
C PHE A 186 -15.23 6.73 -0.81
N LEU A 187 -14.77 7.95 -0.49
CA LEU A 187 -14.98 8.59 0.80
C LEU A 187 -16.47 8.81 1.08
N ILE A 188 -17.21 9.40 0.12
CA ILE A 188 -18.65 9.63 0.25
C ILE A 188 -19.40 8.31 0.41
N CYS A 189 -19.11 7.31 -0.44
CA CYS A 189 -19.73 6.00 -0.35
C CYS A 189 -19.43 5.32 0.99
N THR A 190 -18.20 5.43 1.50
CA THR A 190 -17.82 4.89 2.81
C THR A 190 -18.57 5.59 3.93
N LEU A 191 -18.71 6.91 3.89
CA LEU A 191 -19.52 7.66 4.87
C LEU A 191 -21.00 7.26 4.83
N VAL A 192 -21.55 7.02 3.63
CA VAL A 192 -22.92 6.49 3.48
C VAL A 192 -23.02 5.10 4.10
N VAL A 193 -22.09 4.19 3.79
CA VAL A 193 -22.06 2.83 4.39
C VAL A 193 -21.92 2.90 5.92
N MET A 194 -21.17 3.84 6.47
CA MET A 194 -20.99 4.01 7.92
C MET A 194 -22.23 4.60 8.60
N PHE A 195 -22.83 5.65 8.02
CA PHE A 195 -23.73 6.57 8.74
C PHE A 195 -25.07 6.86 8.04
N CYS A 196 -25.42 6.18 6.94
CA CYS A 196 -26.69 6.41 6.27
C CYS A 196 -27.87 6.24 7.25
N PRO A 197 -28.68 7.28 7.50
CA PRO A 197 -29.81 7.20 8.43
C PRO A 197 -31.04 6.55 7.80
N ILE A 198 -31.02 6.29 6.50
CA ILE A 198 -32.18 5.85 5.73
C ILE A 198 -32.35 4.33 5.90
N THR A 199 -33.35 3.94 6.68
CA THR A 199 -33.79 2.55 6.83
C THR A 199 -34.72 2.17 5.68
N LEU A 200 -34.17 1.65 4.57
CA LEU A 200 -34.98 1.00 3.52
C LEU A 200 -34.96 -0.51 3.72
N PHE A 201 -36.03 -1.17 3.25
CA PHE A 201 -36.22 -2.64 3.31
C PHE A 201 -36.08 -3.17 4.74
N ASP A 202 -36.96 -2.73 5.65
CA ASP A 202 -36.99 -3.15 7.06
C ASP A 202 -35.68 -2.93 7.83
N GLY A 203 -34.93 -1.89 7.45
CA GLY A 203 -33.67 -1.52 8.08
C GLY A 203 -32.41 -2.04 7.38
N ALA A 204 -32.55 -2.91 6.37
CA ALA A 204 -31.45 -3.52 5.61
C ALA A 204 -30.44 -2.53 4.99
N PHE A 205 -30.85 -1.28 4.78
CA PHE A 205 -30.04 -0.23 4.14
C PHE A 205 -29.54 0.89 5.07
N ALA A 206 -29.76 0.78 6.39
CA ALA A 206 -29.16 1.73 7.31
C ALA A 206 -27.63 1.55 7.38
N GLY A 207 -26.90 2.62 7.68
CA GLY A 207 -25.45 2.58 7.82
C GLY A 207 -25.01 1.69 8.99
N TYR A 208 -23.85 1.07 8.87
CA TYR A 208 -23.32 0.09 9.82
C TYR A 208 -23.38 0.57 11.27
N PHE A 209 -22.85 1.76 11.57
CA PHE A 209 -22.85 2.30 12.93
C PHE A 209 -24.24 2.75 13.38
N VAL A 210 -25.13 3.10 12.45
CA VAL A 210 -26.53 3.44 12.76
C VAL A 210 -27.30 2.20 13.20
N GLN A 211 -27.08 1.06 12.55
CA GLN A 211 -27.69 -0.21 12.96
C GLN A 211 -27.15 -0.67 14.32
N GLN A 212 -25.84 -0.56 14.52
CA GLN A 212 -25.17 -1.02 15.74
C GLN A 212 -25.40 -0.10 16.96
N ARG A 213 -25.92 1.12 16.78
CA ARG A 213 -26.11 2.10 17.88
C ARG A 213 -27.06 1.62 18.98
N HIS A 214 -27.92 0.65 18.66
CA HIS A 214 -28.91 0.09 19.59
C HIS A 214 -28.30 -0.96 20.53
N LEU A 215 -27.11 -1.47 20.19
CA LEU A 215 -26.38 -2.46 20.96
C LEU A 215 -25.27 -1.80 21.77
N LYS A 216 -24.98 -2.32 22.98
CA LYS A 216 -23.80 -1.86 23.72
C LYS A 216 -22.57 -2.43 23.03
N LEU A 217 -21.45 -1.69 23.07
CA LEU A 217 -20.18 -2.14 22.47
C LEU A 217 -19.70 -3.51 22.97
N ASN A 218 -20.04 -3.88 24.20
CA ASN A 218 -19.68 -5.19 24.77
C ASN A 218 -20.51 -6.35 24.19
N ASP A 219 -21.63 -6.04 23.55
CA ASP A 219 -22.54 -7.01 22.94
C ASP A 219 -22.20 -7.24 21.46
N TRP A 220 -21.27 -6.45 20.90
CA TRP A 220 -20.80 -6.64 19.53
C TRP A 220 -19.98 -7.92 19.44
N SER A 221 -20.25 -8.71 18.41
CA SER A 221 -19.41 -9.85 18.10
C SER A 221 -17.98 -9.40 17.75
N ASN A 222 -16.99 -10.26 18.00
CA ASN A 222 -15.61 -9.97 17.62
C ASN A 222 -15.48 -9.61 16.13
N ILE A 223 -16.24 -10.26 15.25
CA ILE A 223 -16.25 -9.97 13.81
C ILE A 223 -16.79 -8.57 13.52
N GLN A 224 -17.88 -8.16 14.19
CA GLN A 224 -18.42 -6.79 14.07
C GLN A 224 -17.43 -5.73 14.56
N CYS A 225 -16.71 -6.00 15.65
CA CYS A 225 -15.65 -5.10 16.12
C CYS A 225 -14.55 -4.92 15.07
N TRP A 226 -14.10 -6.01 14.42
CA TRP A 226 -13.10 -5.92 13.35
C TRP A 226 -13.62 -5.22 12.09
N ILE A 227 -14.87 -5.48 11.69
CA ILE A 227 -15.49 -4.80 10.54
C ILE A 227 -15.63 -3.30 10.81
N GLY A 228 -16.05 -2.92 12.03
CA GLY A 228 -16.10 -1.53 12.46
C GLY A 228 -14.71 -0.86 12.41
N ALA A 229 -13.67 -1.56 12.89
CA ALA A 229 -12.29 -1.08 12.79
C ALA A 229 -11.84 -0.92 11.33
N LEU A 230 -12.13 -1.90 10.47
CA LEU A 230 -11.85 -1.83 9.03
C LEU A 230 -12.56 -0.65 8.35
N LEU A 231 -13.82 -0.37 8.68
CA LEU A 231 -14.56 0.78 8.16
C LEU A 231 -13.92 2.11 8.55
N VAL A 232 -13.53 2.24 9.83
CA VAL A 232 -12.86 3.46 10.31
C VAL A 232 -11.54 3.65 9.60
N VAL A 233 -10.70 2.60 9.50
CA VAL A 233 -9.42 2.71 8.80
C VAL A 233 -9.63 2.88 7.29
N LEU A 234 -10.69 2.33 6.70
CA LEU A 234 -11.05 2.55 5.28
C LEU A 234 -11.37 4.02 4.99
N LEU A 235 -12.01 4.74 5.92
CA LEU A 235 -12.25 6.18 5.79
C LEU A 235 -10.93 6.93 5.58
N PHE A 236 -9.91 6.60 6.37
CA PHE A 236 -8.58 7.19 6.28
C PHE A 236 -7.77 6.65 5.09
N PHE A 237 -7.96 5.38 4.70
CA PHE A 237 -7.40 4.81 3.48
C PHE A 237 -7.87 5.54 2.22
N ASN A 238 -9.11 6.02 2.21
CA ASN A 238 -9.66 6.86 1.14
C ASN A 238 -9.10 8.29 1.15
N ASP A 239 -8.25 8.62 2.13
CA ASP A 239 -7.44 9.83 2.21
C ASP A 239 -8.29 11.11 2.09
N PRO A 240 -9.03 11.49 3.15
CA PRO A 240 -9.90 12.66 3.14
C PRO A 240 -9.14 13.97 2.91
N PHE A 241 -7.81 13.96 3.06
CA PHE A 241 -6.94 15.12 2.92
C PHE A 241 -6.18 15.15 1.60
N PHE A 242 -6.45 14.23 0.67
CA PHE A 242 -5.72 14.13 -0.60
C PHE A 242 -5.74 15.43 -1.40
N ALA A 243 -6.88 16.12 -1.47
CA ALA A 243 -6.98 17.40 -2.17
C ALA A 243 -6.12 18.51 -1.51
N LEU A 244 -5.93 18.46 -0.19
CA LEU A 244 -5.10 19.43 0.53
C LEU A 244 -3.60 19.21 0.28
N GLN A 245 -3.18 18.00 -0.09
CA GLN A 245 -1.78 17.72 -0.42
C GLN A 245 -1.29 18.58 -1.61
N TYR A 246 -2.20 18.94 -2.52
CA TYR A 246 -1.90 19.71 -3.74
C TYR A 246 -2.48 21.12 -3.73
N GLY A 247 -3.15 21.53 -2.65
CA GLY A 247 -3.72 22.86 -2.53
C GLY A 247 -2.67 23.98 -2.49
N ASP A 248 -3.01 25.11 -3.09
CA ASP A 248 -2.21 26.33 -3.01
C ASP A 248 -2.22 26.91 -1.59
N GLY A 249 -1.12 27.53 -1.16
CA GLY A 249 -1.01 28.22 0.12
C GLY A 249 -0.76 27.35 1.35
N ILE A 250 -0.62 26.03 1.19
CA ILE A 250 -0.20 25.12 2.25
C ILE A 250 1.33 25.02 2.26
N SER A 251 1.95 25.10 3.44
CA SER A 251 3.41 24.99 3.58
C SER A 251 3.92 23.62 3.14
N SER A 252 5.12 23.57 2.55
CA SER A 252 5.76 22.33 2.09
C SER A 252 5.79 21.25 3.16
N GLY A 253 6.15 21.60 4.40
CA GLY A 253 6.17 20.66 5.52
C GLY A 253 4.82 20.03 5.86
N VAL A 254 3.70 20.76 5.69
CA VAL A 254 2.36 20.18 5.89
C VAL A 254 2.01 19.23 4.75
N LYS A 255 2.33 19.59 3.50
CA LYS A 255 2.11 18.68 2.35
C LYS A 255 2.88 17.38 2.51
N GLN A 256 4.16 17.48 2.91
CA GLN A 256 5.00 16.32 3.21
C GLN A 256 4.40 15.45 4.31
N PHE A 257 3.93 16.06 5.41
CA PHE A 257 3.27 15.34 6.49
C PHE A 257 2.04 14.57 6.01
N LEU A 258 1.15 15.20 5.22
CA LEU A 258 -0.04 14.56 4.67
C LEU A 258 0.28 13.38 3.73
N VAL A 259 1.32 13.51 2.90
CA VAL A 259 1.79 12.41 2.04
C VAL A 259 2.28 11.24 2.89
N MET A 260 3.08 11.49 3.94
CA MET A 260 3.54 10.46 4.86
C MET A 260 2.39 9.77 5.58
N GLU A 261 1.43 10.56 6.07
CA GLU A 261 0.23 10.06 6.73
C GLU A 261 -0.53 9.11 5.80
N SER A 262 -0.77 9.51 4.54
CA SER A 262 -1.49 8.69 3.56
C SER A 262 -0.86 7.31 3.37
N ILE A 263 0.48 7.23 3.35
CA ILE A 263 1.20 5.98 3.14
C ILE A 263 1.14 5.09 4.39
N VAL A 264 1.27 5.68 5.58
CA VAL A 264 1.10 4.96 6.85
C VAL A 264 -0.32 4.42 6.98
N LEU A 265 -1.33 5.18 6.57
CA LEU A 265 -2.73 4.76 6.57
C LEU A 265 -2.98 3.61 5.58
N VAL A 266 -2.36 3.62 4.40
CA VAL A 266 -2.40 2.50 3.46
C VAL A 266 -1.77 1.24 4.05
N ALA A 267 -0.58 1.36 4.66
CA ALA A 267 0.08 0.23 5.32
C ALA A 267 -0.77 -0.31 6.47
N LEU A 268 -1.35 0.56 7.30
CA LEU A 268 -2.23 0.20 8.40
C LEU A 268 -3.47 -0.54 7.89
N PHE A 269 -4.12 -0.03 6.83
CA PHE A 269 -5.29 -0.65 6.23
C PHE A 269 -4.96 -2.05 5.70
N VAL A 270 -3.88 -2.20 4.93
CA VAL A 270 -3.48 -3.50 4.37
C VAL A 270 -3.17 -4.48 5.49
N SER A 271 -2.40 -4.09 6.51
CA SER A 271 -2.10 -4.97 7.65
C SER A 271 -3.35 -5.34 8.45
N LEU A 272 -4.29 -4.40 8.63
CA LEU A 272 -5.56 -4.66 9.30
C LEU A 272 -6.44 -5.62 8.50
N MET A 273 -6.47 -5.48 7.16
CA MET A 273 -7.18 -6.36 6.25
C MET A 273 -6.62 -7.78 6.30
N LEU A 274 -5.29 -7.93 6.25
CA LEU A 274 -4.62 -9.23 6.41
C LEU A 274 -4.93 -9.84 7.78
N CYS A 275 -4.91 -9.03 8.84
CA CYS A 275 -5.26 -9.47 10.19
C CYS A 275 -6.70 -9.97 10.26
N PHE A 276 -7.65 -9.23 9.69
CA PHE A 276 -9.04 -9.63 9.60
C PHE A 276 -9.22 -10.96 8.87
N MET A 277 -8.51 -11.19 7.75
CA MET A 277 -8.57 -12.46 7.02
C MET A 277 -8.12 -13.65 7.87
N LEU A 278 -7.04 -13.50 8.63
CA LEU A 278 -6.57 -14.55 9.55
C LEU A 278 -7.49 -14.72 10.75
N VAL A 279 -7.97 -13.64 11.35
CA VAL A 279 -8.82 -13.72 12.55
C VAL A 279 -10.18 -14.30 12.21
N SER A 280 -10.82 -13.83 11.14
CA SER A 280 -12.14 -14.34 10.67
C SER A 280 -12.11 -15.85 10.41
N THR A 281 -11.12 -16.34 9.65
CA THR A 281 -10.96 -17.79 9.42
C THR A 281 -10.70 -18.56 10.72
N GLY A 282 -9.94 -17.98 11.66
CA GLY A 282 -9.75 -18.54 12.99
C GLY A 282 -11.05 -18.64 13.80
N THR A 283 -11.88 -17.60 13.76
CA THR A 283 -13.18 -17.55 14.43
C THR A 283 -14.12 -18.62 13.89
N ILE A 284 -14.16 -18.82 12.56
CA ILE A 284 -14.96 -19.86 11.91
C ILE A 284 -14.52 -21.26 12.39
N ILE A 285 -13.21 -21.52 12.46
CA ILE A 285 -12.67 -22.79 12.96
C ILE A 285 -13.03 -23.01 14.43
N SER A 286 -12.91 -21.97 15.28
CA SER A 286 -13.24 -22.10 16.71
C SER A 286 -14.72 -22.33 16.95
N SER A 287 -15.60 -21.66 16.19
CA SER A 287 -17.05 -21.83 16.29
C SER A 287 -17.46 -23.29 16.06
N ASN A 288 -16.88 -23.93 15.04
CA ASN A 288 -17.09 -25.36 14.80
C ASN A 288 -16.63 -26.22 15.99
N LYS A 289 -15.45 -25.94 16.56
CA LYS A 289 -14.89 -26.76 17.66
C LYS A 289 -15.68 -26.64 18.96
N ASP A 290 -16.21 -25.45 19.25
CA ASP A 290 -17.02 -25.22 20.46
C ASP A 290 -18.36 -25.96 20.42
N GLN A 291 -18.95 -26.15 19.22
CA GLN A 291 -20.16 -26.97 19.05
C GLN A 291 -19.91 -28.46 19.37
N PHE A 292 -18.70 -28.98 19.15
CA PHE A 292 -18.38 -30.40 19.40
C PHE A 292 -17.81 -30.69 20.80
N MET A 293 -17.11 -29.74 21.43
CA MET A 293 -16.37 -29.99 22.67
C MET A 293 -17.05 -29.54 23.96
N GLY A 294 -18.30 -29.07 23.90
CA GLY A 294 -19.08 -28.75 25.11
C GLY A 294 -18.46 -27.64 25.95
N GLY A 295 -18.40 -26.42 25.39
CA GLY A 295 -18.40 -25.14 26.13
C GLY A 295 -17.61 -25.04 27.44
N GLY A 296 -16.38 -25.57 27.50
CA GLY A 296 -15.55 -25.48 28.69
C GLY A 296 -14.84 -24.13 28.80
N ARG A 297 -14.74 -23.57 30.02
CA ARG A 297 -14.02 -22.33 30.38
C ARG A 297 -12.54 -22.28 29.91
N ASN A 298 -11.98 -23.44 29.55
CA ASN A 298 -10.64 -23.58 28.97
C ASN A 298 -10.59 -23.25 27.47
N SER A 299 -11.70 -23.38 26.71
CA SER A 299 -11.77 -23.04 25.28
C SER A 299 -11.48 -21.55 25.04
N HIS A 300 -12.01 -20.69 25.91
CA HIS A 300 -11.84 -19.23 25.80
C HIS A 300 -10.38 -18.76 25.97
N LYS A 301 -9.56 -19.46 26.78
CA LYS A 301 -8.13 -19.15 26.93
C LYS A 301 -7.31 -19.58 25.71
N LEU A 302 -7.61 -20.76 25.16
CA LEU A 302 -6.99 -21.27 23.93
C LEU A 302 -7.31 -20.37 22.72
N GLN A 303 -8.56 -19.91 22.62
CA GLN A 303 -9.00 -18.99 21.57
C GLN A 303 -8.28 -17.64 21.64
N SER A 304 -8.13 -17.08 22.86
CA SER A 304 -7.44 -15.81 23.06
C SER A 304 -5.96 -15.88 22.63
N ASN A 305 -5.24 -16.91 23.06
CA ASN A 305 -3.82 -17.08 22.69
C ASN A 305 -3.63 -17.22 21.16
N TYR A 306 -4.58 -17.88 20.49
CA TYR A 306 -4.54 -18.07 19.05
C TYR A 306 -4.78 -16.75 18.27
N ILE A 307 -5.68 -15.90 18.76
CA ILE A 307 -5.92 -14.56 18.18
C ILE A 307 -4.69 -13.67 18.40
N ILE A 308 -4.11 -13.67 19.60
CA ILE A 308 -2.93 -12.85 19.93
C ILE A 308 -1.77 -13.16 18.98
N ALA A 309 -1.51 -14.42 18.66
CA ALA A 309 -0.43 -14.79 17.74
C ALA A 309 -0.65 -14.27 16.31
N LYS A 310 -1.90 -14.31 15.82
CA LYS A 310 -2.28 -13.79 14.48
C LYS A 310 -2.14 -12.26 14.41
N VAL A 311 -2.63 -11.58 15.45
CA VAL A 311 -2.48 -10.12 15.58
C VAL A 311 -1.00 -9.76 15.67
N GLY A 312 -0.21 -10.50 16.46
CA GLY A 312 1.24 -10.31 16.58
C GLY A 312 1.96 -10.40 15.24
N LEU A 313 1.66 -11.41 14.42
CA LEU A 313 2.24 -11.55 13.08
C LEU A 313 1.86 -10.36 12.17
N CYS A 314 0.59 -9.93 12.16
CA CYS A 314 0.13 -8.83 11.31
C CYS A 314 0.68 -7.48 11.77
N SER A 315 0.81 -7.27 13.09
CA SER A 315 1.47 -6.11 13.67
C SER A 315 2.97 -6.07 13.33
N LEU A 316 3.62 -7.23 13.27
CA LEU A 316 5.01 -7.34 12.84
C LEU A 316 5.17 -6.99 11.36
N ILE A 317 4.25 -7.46 10.50
CA ILE A 317 4.20 -7.06 9.07
C ILE A 317 4.01 -5.54 8.95
N PHE A 318 3.06 -4.97 9.69
CA PHE A 318 2.84 -3.52 9.73
C PHE A 318 4.10 -2.78 10.15
N ALA A 319 4.74 -3.20 11.25
CA ALA A 319 5.96 -2.59 11.75
C ALA A 319 7.08 -2.64 10.71
N PHE A 320 7.30 -3.79 10.06
CA PHE A 320 8.32 -3.89 9.02
C PHE A 320 8.00 -3.04 7.79
N LEU A 321 6.75 -2.98 7.34
CA LEU A 321 6.34 -2.08 6.25
C LEU A 321 6.56 -0.62 6.62
N PHE A 322 6.15 -0.22 7.83
CA PHE A 322 6.31 1.12 8.35
C PHE A 322 7.78 1.52 8.45
N PHE A 323 8.62 0.71 9.11
CA PHE A 323 10.04 0.99 9.26
C PHE A 323 10.77 0.97 7.91
N TYR A 324 10.47 0.00 7.04
CA TYR A 324 11.03 -0.03 5.69
C TYR A 324 10.71 1.26 4.94
N TYR A 325 9.45 1.72 5.00
CA TYR A 325 9.05 2.97 4.35
C TYR A 325 9.72 4.20 4.98
N VAL A 326 9.68 4.35 6.30
CA VAL A 326 10.29 5.50 7.01
C VAL A 326 11.79 5.57 6.70
N ILE A 327 12.48 4.43 6.75
CA ILE A 327 13.90 4.35 6.43
C ILE A 327 14.13 4.71 4.96
N ALA A 328 13.46 4.04 4.02
CA ALA A 328 13.59 4.33 2.59
C ALA A 328 13.37 5.84 2.33
N ARG A 329 12.39 6.43 3.00
CA ARG A 329 12.08 7.84 2.89
C ARG A 329 13.14 8.75 3.51
N MET A 330 13.68 8.42 4.68
CA MET A 330 14.75 9.19 5.32
C MET A 330 16.03 9.21 4.49
N TYR A 331 16.37 8.10 3.83
CA TYR A 331 17.52 8.05 2.92
C TYR A 331 17.24 8.77 1.60
N ASN A 332 16.00 8.72 1.11
CA ASN A 332 15.58 9.46 -0.10
C ASN A 332 15.59 10.98 0.06
N THR A 333 15.45 11.50 1.28
CA THR A 333 15.56 12.95 1.55
C THR A 333 16.91 13.56 1.17
N GLY A 334 17.93 12.75 0.88
CA GLY A 334 19.28 13.23 0.55
C GLY A 334 19.94 12.59 -0.68
N SER A 335 19.29 11.64 -1.39
CA SER A 335 19.87 11.05 -2.62
C SER A 335 18.79 10.86 -3.71
N PRO A 336 19.06 11.24 -4.98
CA PRO A 336 18.12 11.05 -6.09
C PRO A 336 17.93 9.59 -6.51
N GLN A 337 18.76 8.67 -6.01
CA GLN A 337 18.81 7.27 -6.40
C GLN A 337 17.65 6.46 -5.81
N TYR A 338 16.42 6.75 -6.24
CA TYR A 338 15.26 5.89 -5.96
C TYR A 338 15.39 4.49 -6.59
N ASP A 339 16.26 4.31 -7.60
CA ASP A 339 16.42 3.06 -8.33
C ASP A 339 17.44 2.08 -7.70
N ASP A 340 18.41 2.54 -6.88
CA ASP A 340 19.49 1.69 -6.35
C ASP A 340 19.20 1.03 -4.99
N PHE A 341 17.94 0.99 -4.55
CA PHE A 341 17.57 0.25 -3.33
C PHE A 341 17.86 -1.26 -3.40
N SER A 342 18.15 -1.81 -4.60
CA SER A 342 18.64 -3.18 -4.77
C SER A 342 20.08 -3.37 -4.29
N ASP A 343 20.88 -2.31 -4.29
CA ASP A 343 22.33 -2.39 -4.10
C ASP A 343 22.74 -2.09 -2.65
N ASP A 344 21.88 -1.43 -1.89
CA ASP A 344 22.11 -1.20 -0.46
C ASP A 344 21.78 -2.45 0.37
N GLN A 345 22.82 -3.20 0.75
CA GLN A 345 22.74 -4.36 1.65
C GLN A 345 22.00 -4.06 2.96
N SER A 346 21.97 -2.79 3.38
CA SER A 346 21.30 -2.29 4.58
C SER A 346 19.78 -2.57 4.60
N TYR A 347 19.11 -2.56 3.44
CA TYR A 347 17.65 -2.77 3.35
C TYR A 347 17.26 -4.21 3.05
N MET A 348 18.19 -4.99 2.51
CA MET A 348 17.99 -6.39 2.16
C MET A 348 17.49 -7.19 3.37
N SER A 349 18.00 -6.89 4.58
CA SER A 349 17.56 -7.53 5.81
C SER A 349 16.08 -7.29 6.14
N PHE A 350 15.59 -6.05 5.98
CA PHE A 350 14.17 -5.73 6.20
C PHE A 350 13.27 -6.38 5.16
N GLN A 351 13.69 -6.36 3.89
CA GLN A 351 12.95 -7.02 2.81
C GLN A 351 12.85 -8.54 3.05
N ILE A 352 13.96 -9.20 3.41
CA ILE A 352 13.98 -10.63 3.74
C ILE A 352 13.04 -10.93 4.91
N LEU A 353 13.11 -10.14 5.99
CA LEU A 353 12.21 -10.32 7.15
C LEU A 353 10.74 -10.14 6.77
N LEU A 354 10.43 -9.14 5.95
CA LEU A 354 9.07 -8.93 5.44
C LEU A 354 8.60 -10.10 4.58
N ILE A 355 9.45 -10.61 3.68
CA ILE A 355 9.17 -11.80 2.85
C ILE A 355 8.88 -13.02 3.74
N ILE A 356 9.71 -13.27 4.75
CA ILE A 356 9.51 -14.38 5.71
C ILE A 356 8.17 -14.23 6.41
N CYS A 357 7.82 -13.02 6.89
CA CYS A 357 6.53 -12.77 7.54
C CYS A 357 5.36 -12.98 6.58
N MET A 358 5.46 -12.53 5.33
CA MET A 358 4.43 -12.73 4.31
C MET A 358 4.26 -14.20 3.90
N VAL A 359 5.35 -14.97 3.84
CA VAL A 359 5.30 -16.43 3.61
C VAL A 359 4.64 -17.13 4.80
N ALA A 360 5.02 -16.79 6.03
CA ALA A 360 4.40 -17.33 7.23
C ALA A 360 2.90 -17.01 7.29
N PHE A 361 2.53 -15.77 6.97
CA PHE A 361 1.13 -15.34 6.84
C PHE A 361 0.39 -16.19 5.80
N SER A 362 0.95 -16.32 4.60
CA SER A 362 0.31 -17.00 3.48
C SER A 362 0.08 -18.48 3.78
N LEU A 363 1.09 -19.17 4.32
CA LEU A 363 0.98 -20.56 4.74
C LEU A 363 -0.10 -20.74 5.82
N TRP A 364 -0.11 -19.86 6.83
CA TRP A 364 -1.11 -19.93 7.90
C TRP A 364 -2.52 -19.67 7.36
N TYR A 365 -2.69 -18.68 6.48
CA TYR A 365 -3.97 -18.38 5.87
C TYR A 365 -4.47 -19.55 5.00
N ILE A 366 -3.62 -20.12 4.15
CA ILE A 366 -3.96 -21.28 3.31
C ILE A 366 -4.38 -22.47 4.18
N VAL A 367 -3.62 -22.80 5.23
CA VAL A 367 -3.96 -23.90 6.15
C VAL A 367 -5.32 -23.63 6.82
N SER A 368 -5.57 -22.40 7.26
CA SER A 368 -6.84 -22.02 7.91
C SER A 368 -8.01 -22.15 6.93
N VAL A 369 -7.85 -21.69 5.68
CA VAL A 369 -8.88 -21.82 4.64
C VAL A 369 -9.14 -23.29 4.31
N CYS A 370 -8.08 -24.12 4.18
CA CYS A 370 -8.24 -25.56 3.95
C CYS A 370 -9.00 -26.24 5.10
N GLU A 371 -8.69 -25.91 6.37
CA GLU A 371 -9.41 -26.44 7.53
C GLU A 371 -10.89 -26.02 7.52
N CYS A 372 -11.20 -24.77 7.14
CA CYS A 372 -12.58 -24.31 6.95
C CYS A 372 -13.29 -25.11 5.84
N ILE A 373 -12.63 -25.31 4.69
CA ILE A 373 -13.22 -26.04 3.54
C ILE A 373 -13.47 -27.51 3.89
N MET A 374 -12.53 -28.17 4.58
CA MET A 374 -12.70 -29.56 5.00
C MET A 374 -13.91 -29.74 5.94
N ASN A 375 -14.23 -28.71 6.72
CA ASN A 375 -15.35 -28.71 7.67
C ASN A 375 -16.56 -27.91 7.18
N VAL A 376 -16.66 -27.61 5.88
CA VAL A 376 -17.68 -26.68 5.33
C VAL A 376 -19.12 -27.07 5.65
N ARG A 377 -19.39 -28.38 5.77
CA ARG A 377 -20.73 -28.91 6.06
C ARG A 377 -21.22 -28.59 7.48
N MET A 378 -20.31 -28.23 8.38
CA MET A 378 -20.60 -27.93 9.78
C MET A 378 -20.66 -26.41 10.04
N ILE A 379 -20.27 -25.59 9.06
CA ILE A 379 -20.23 -24.14 9.21
C ILE A 379 -21.64 -23.56 9.04
N GLU A 380 -22.05 -22.69 9.97
CA GLU A 380 -23.30 -21.94 9.84
C GLU A 380 -23.29 -21.03 8.60
N ARG A 381 -24.46 -20.81 7.99
CA ARG A 381 -24.57 -20.10 6.71
C ARG A 381 -23.93 -18.70 6.72
N GLY A 382 -24.04 -17.97 7.82
CA GLY A 382 -23.42 -16.64 7.97
C GLY A 382 -21.89 -16.70 7.92
N TYR A 383 -21.28 -17.66 8.61
CA TYR A 383 -19.83 -17.89 8.58
C TYR A 383 -19.34 -18.43 7.22
N LEU A 384 -20.17 -19.20 6.52
CA LEU A 384 -19.87 -19.63 5.15
C LEU A 384 -19.82 -18.42 4.20
N ALA A 385 -20.79 -17.51 4.30
CA ALA A 385 -20.78 -16.27 3.53
C ALA A 385 -19.53 -15.43 3.84
N LEU A 386 -19.16 -15.29 5.13
CA LEU A 386 -17.92 -14.63 5.54
C LEU A 386 -16.69 -15.24 4.86
N LEU A 387 -16.58 -16.57 4.89
CA LEU A 387 -15.46 -17.29 4.28
C LEU A 387 -15.37 -17.00 2.77
N VAL A 388 -16.50 -17.08 2.07
CA VAL A 388 -16.57 -16.85 0.62
C VAL A 388 -16.16 -15.41 0.29
N ILE A 389 -16.71 -14.41 0.98
CA ILE A 389 -16.35 -13.00 0.78
C ILE A 389 -14.85 -12.78 1.03
N THR A 390 -14.33 -13.36 2.12
CA THR A 390 -12.92 -13.21 2.51
C THR A 390 -11.98 -13.84 1.48
N VAL A 391 -12.30 -15.04 0.97
CA VAL A 391 -11.50 -15.73 -0.06
C VAL A 391 -11.56 -14.98 -1.39
N ILE A 392 -12.74 -14.51 -1.80
CA ILE A 392 -12.90 -13.67 -3.00
C ILE A 392 -12.07 -12.40 -2.87
N ALA A 393 -12.12 -11.72 -1.73
CA ALA A 393 -11.33 -10.53 -1.47
C ALA A 393 -9.81 -10.80 -1.56
N ALA A 394 -9.34 -11.92 -1.00
CA ALA A 394 -7.93 -12.31 -1.08
C ALA A 394 -7.51 -12.52 -2.55
N VAL A 395 -8.32 -13.24 -3.33
CA VAL A 395 -8.08 -13.47 -4.76
C VAL A 395 -8.10 -12.16 -5.53
N LEU A 396 -9.07 -11.26 -5.28
CA LEU A 396 -9.14 -9.96 -5.95
C LEU A 396 -7.94 -9.07 -5.61
N MET A 397 -7.43 -9.08 -4.37
CA MET A 397 -6.22 -8.36 -4.02
C MET A 397 -4.99 -8.90 -4.76
N VAL A 398 -4.82 -10.23 -4.82
CA VAL A 398 -3.74 -10.86 -5.59
C VAL A 398 -3.84 -10.48 -7.07
N ILE A 399 -5.04 -10.62 -7.67
CA ILE A 399 -5.29 -10.23 -9.06
C ILE A 399 -4.97 -8.74 -9.27
N GLY A 400 -5.39 -7.86 -8.36
CA GLY A 400 -5.13 -6.42 -8.48
C GLY A 400 -3.63 -6.09 -8.50
N VAL A 401 -2.84 -6.77 -7.67
CA VAL A 401 -1.38 -6.64 -7.69
C VAL A 401 -0.78 -7.26 -8.95
N SER A 402 -1.22 -8.46 -9.34
CA SER A 402 -0.70 -9.21 -10.49
C SER A 402 -1.03 -8.60 -11.84
N ILE A 403 -2.20 -7.95 -11.99
CA ILE A 403 -2.54 -7.17 -13.20
C ILE A 403 -1.44 -6.14 -13.45
N GLY A 404 -0.92 -5.50 -12.40
CA GLY A 404 0.20 -4.58 -12.54
C GLY A 404 1.50 -5.18 -13.06
N ALA A 405 1.73 -6.48 -12.84
CA ALA A 405 2.93 -7.19 -13.31
C ALA A 405 2.76 -7.82 -14.69
N LEU A 406 1.53 -8.18 -15.07
CA LEU A 406 1.23 -8.93 -16.30
C LEU A 406 0.67 -8.08 -17.44
N TYR A 407 0.21 -6.84 -17.16
CA TYR A 407 -0.43 -6.01 -18.16
C TYR A 407 0.62 -5.28 -19.02
N ILE A 408 0.59 -5.54 -20.34
CA ILE A 408 1.56 -5.04 -21.32
C ILE A 408 1.42 -3.52 -21.55
N LEU A 409 0.23 -2.96 -21.30
CA LEU A 409 0.01 -1.52 -21.37
C LEU A 409 0.31 -0.92 -19.99
N PRO A 410 1.03 0.21 -19.89
CA PRO A 410 1.30 0.90 -18.63
C PRO A 410 0.05 1.64 -18.08
N ASN A 411 -1.11 0.97 -18.02
CA ASN A 411 -2.35 1.51 -17.44
C ASN A 411 -2.39 1.29 -15.93
N THR A 412 -1.45 1.95 -15.26
CA THR A 412 -1.34 2.18 -13.82
C THR A 412 -2.64 2.69 -13.19
N SER A 413 -3.48 3.43 -13.92
CA SER A 413 -4.82 3.87 -13.48
C SER A 413 -5.80 2.71 -13.25
N PHE A 414 -5.83 1.73 -14.15
CA PHE A 414 -6.72 0.57 -13.97
C PHE A 414 -6.27 -0.30 -12.79
N LYS A 415 -4.96 -0.50 -12.63
CA LYS A 415 -4.37 -1.18 -11.47
C LYS A 415 -4.79 -0.51 -10.17
N TRP A 416 -4.63 0.82 -10.11
CA TRP A 416 -5.03 1.62 -8.96
C TRP A 416 -6.52 1.45 -8.66
N MET A 417 -7.40 1.64 -9.65
CA MET A 417 -8.85 1.54 -9.48
C MET A 417 -9.29 0.16 -9.01
N PHE A 418 -8.73 -0.90 -9.61
CA PHE A 418 -9.11 -2.26 -9.30
C PHE A 418 -8.69 -2.63 -7.87
N PHE A 419 -7.47 -2.27 -7.48
CA PHE A 419 -6.98 -2.50 -6.11
C PHE A 419 -7.78 -1.67 -5.10
N TYR A 420 -7.85 -0.34 -5.26
CA TYR A 420 -8.57 0.54 -4.33
C TYR A 420 -10.08 0.23 -4.27
N GLY A 421 -10.70 -0.02 -5.43
CA GLY A 421 -12.11 -0.34 -5.54
C GLY A 421 -12.46 -1.68 -4.92
N SER A 422 -11.64 -2.72 -5.12
CA SER A 422 -11.89 -4.04 -4.51
C SER A 422 -11.77 -4.00 -2.99
N CYS A 423 -10.80 -3.25 -2.44
CA CYS A 423 -10.68 -3.02 -1.00
C CYS A 423 -11.93 -2.34 -0.44
N ASN A 424 -12.38 -1.23 -1.06
CA ASN A 424 -13.58 -0.50 -0.65
C ASN A 424 -14.83 -1.39 -0.69
N VAL A 425 -15.10 -2.00 -1.85
CA VAL A 425 -16.29 -2.84 -2.05
C VAL A 425 -16.29 -4.03 -1.09
N THR A 426 -15.14 -4.64 -0.83
CA THR A 426 -15.06 -5.76 0.12
C THR A 426 -15.52 -5.33 1.51
N VAL A 427 -14.98 -4.23 2.04
CA VAL A 427 -15.33 -3.74 3.38
C VAL A 427 -16.80 -3.30 3.40
N TRP A 428 -17.32 -2.68 2.34
CA TRP A 428 -18.73 -2.33 2.26
C TRP A 428 -19.65 -3.55 2.28
N VAL A 429 -19.32 -4.60 1.52
CA VAL A 429 -20.08 -5.87 1.51
C VAL A 429 -20.03 -6.55 2.87
N LEU A 430 -18.85 -6.59 3.52
CA LEU A 430 -18.71 -7.11 4.88
C LEU A 430 -19.56 -6.32 5.88
N SER A 431 -19.52 -5.00 5.79
CA SER A 431 -20.29 -4.12 6.66
C SER A 431 -21.78 -4.39 6.51
N TRP A 432 -22.27 -4.46 5.28
CA TRP A 432 -23.67 -4.75 5.00
C TRP A 432 -24.09 -6.15 5.47
N ALA A 433 -23.27 -7.18 5.21
CA ALA A 433 -23.59 -8.56 5.56
C ALA A 433 -23.63 -8.83 7.08
N PHE A 434 -22.88 -8.06 7.88
CA PHE A 434 -22.74 -8.28 9.33
C PHE A 434 -23.35 -7.17 10.19
N ALA A 435 -24.13 -6.26 9.59
CA ALA A 435 -24.79 -5.18 10.33
C ALA A 435 -26.02 -5.66 11.13
N HIS A 436 -26.74 -6.69 10.65
CA HIS A 436 -27.97 -7.23 11.27
C HIS A 436 -27.74 -8.55 12.01
N ALA A 437 -27.30 -8.51 13.26
CA ALA A 437 -27.10 -9.75 14.02
C ALA A 437 -27.80 -9.82 15.40
N ALA A 438 -28.59 -8.83 15.82
CA ALA A 438 -28.97 -8.75 17.23
C ALA A 438 -30.47 -8.77 17.59
N ASP A 439 -31.40 -8.49 16.68
CA ASP A 439 -32.76 -8.12 17.15
C ASP A 439 -33.89 -9.13 16.89
N GLU A 440 -33.69 -10.26 16.20
CA GLU A 440 -34.84 -11.13 15.83
C GLU A 440 -34.99 -12.47 16.58
N ASP A 441 -33.94 -13.04 17.19
CA ASP A 441 -34.03 -14.42 17.75
C ASP A 441 -34.22 -14.51 19.28
N GLU A 442 -34.16 -13.40 20.03
CA GLU A 442 -34.43 -13.41 21.48
C GLU A 442 -35.94 -13.45 21.83
N GLY A 443 -36.83 -13.28 20.85
CA GLY A 443 -38.28 -13.30 21.06
C GLY A 443 -38.91 -14.70 21.14
N GLU A 444 -38.36 -15.70 20.45
CA GLU A 444 -38.99 -17.03 20.33
C GLU A 444 -38.25 -18.18 21.02
N SER A 445 -37.01 -17.99 21.48
CA SER A 445 -36.25 -19.07 22.14
C SER A 445 -36.26 -19.00 23.68
N SER A 446 -36.60 -17.84 24.25
CA SER A 446 -36.59 -17.59 25.71
C SER A 446 -37.75 -18.27 26.45
N TRP A 447 -38.92 -18.46 25.82
CA TRP A 447 -40.05 -19.16 26.44
C TRP A 447 -39.86 -20.69 26.51
N ALA A 448 -39.02 -21.26 25.64
CA ALA A 448 -38.75 -22.70 25.64
C ALA A 448 -37.80 -23.11 26.79
N LEU A 449 -36.77 -22.32 27.08
CA LEU A 449 -35.81 -22.62 28.16
C LEU A 449 -36.35 -22.32 29.57
N ASP A 450 -37.22 -21.32 29.73
CA ASP A 450 -37.84 -21.03 31.04
C ASP A 450 -38.93 -22.06 31.42
N SER A 451 -39.50 -22.78 30.44
CA SER A 451 -40.43 -23.90 30.65
C SER A 451 -39.75 -25.20 31.09
N VAL A 452 -38.50 -25.43 30.66
CA VAL A 452 -37.70 -26.61 31.06
C VAL A 452 -37.03 -26.39 32.43
N SER A 453 -36.62 -25.15 32.74
CA SER A 453 -36.03 -24.81 34.04
C SER A 453 -37.06 -24.88 35.19
N LYS A 454 -38.32 -24.52 34.94
CA LYS A 454 -39.38 -24.59 35.95
C LYS A 454 -40.04 -25.96 36.08
N GLY A 455 -39.88 -26.86 35.09
CA GLY A 455 -40.42 -28.22 35.12
C GLY A 455 -39.66 -29.21 36.01
N ASN A 456 -38.35 -29.00 36.25
CA ASN A 456 -37.51 -29.94 37.01
C ASN A 456 -37.30 -29.58 38.48
N ALA A 457 -37.81 -28.44 38.96
CA ALA A 457 -37.67 -28.04 40.36
C ALA A 457 -38.84 -28.50 41.26
N GLN A 458 -39.84 -29.21 40.73
CA GLN A 458 -41.07 -29.56 41.47
C GLN A 458 -41.21 -31.04 41.86
N TYR A 459 -40.20 -31.88 41.58
CA TYR A 459 -40.17 -33.30 41.98
C TYR A 459 -38.93 -33.63 42.83
N SER A 460 -38.73 -32.97 43.97
CA SER A 460 -37.77 -33.48 44.97
C SER A 460 -38.08 -33.07 46.41
N VAL A 461 -39.35 -33.10 46.83
CA VAL A 461 -39.67 -33.09 48.27
C VAL A 461 -40.93 -33.93 48.47
N LEU A 462 -40.77 -35.23 48.77
CA LEU A 462 -41.69 -36.01 49.59
C LEU A 462 -41.14 -37.43 49.82
N GLY A 463 -40.82 -37.75 51.08
CA GLY A 463 -40.68 -39.10 51.62
C GLY A 463 -39.26 -39.69 51.50
N GLY A 464 -38.64 -40.24 52.53
CA GLY A 464 -39.09 -40.55 53.89
C GLY A 464 -37.93 -41.26 54.60
N ASP A 465 -37.90 -41.11 55.91
CA ASP A 465 -36.92 -41.72 56.81
C ASP A 465 -36.93 -43.26 56.79
N GLU A 466 -35.81 -43.80 57.30
CA GLU A 466 -35.63 -45.08 58.00
C GLU A 466 -34.96 -46.28 57.28
N PRO A 467 -34.23 -47.14 58.06
CA PRO A 467 -32.81 -47.39 57.77
C PRO A 467 -32.40 -48.89 57.74
N LEU A 468 -31.09 -49.11 57.55
CA LEU A 468 -30.27 -50.28 57.97
C LEU A 468 -30.68 -51.69 57.50
N GLY A 469 -29.76 -52.36 56.80
CA GLY A 469 -29.78 -53.82 56.68
C GLY A 469 -28.79 -54.31 55.63
N GLY A 470 -27.77 -55.06 56.06
CA GLY A 470 -26.67 -55.49 55.20
C GLY A 470 -26.95 -56.72 54.35
N GLY A 471 -25.93 -57.09 53.57
CA GLY A 471 -25.62 -58.50 53.33
C GLY A 471 -25.72 -58.99 51.88
N ALA A 472 -24.55 -59.32 51.36
CA ALA A 472 -24.25 -60.55 50.62
C ALA A 472 -24.71 -60.73 49.15
N GLU A 473 -23.67 -61.01 48.34
CA GLU A 473 -23.58 -62.05 47.31
C GLU A 473 -24.22 -61.88 45.92
N GLY A 474 -23.39 -62.18 44.92
CA GLY A 474 -23.77 -62.97 43.74
C GLY A 474 -24.02 -62.16 42.48
N LEU A 475 -23.08 -62.11 41.52
CA LEU A 475 -22.88 -63.08 40.43
C LEU A 475 -23.66 -62.74 39.14
N LEU A 476 -22.87 -62.44 38.10
CA LEU A 476 -22.94 -62.93 36.72
C LEU A 476 -24.08 -62.56 35.73
N SER A 477 -23.60 -62.09 34.56
CA SER A 477 -24.09 -62.34 33.20
C SER A 477 -25.35 -61.57 32.76
N ALA A 478 -25.60 -61.23 31.51
CA ALA A 478 -24.86 -61.24 30.25
C ALA A 478 -25.71 -60.40 29.27
N ASP A 479 -25.07 -59.97 28.18
CA ASP A 479 -25.67 -59.32 27.01
C ASP A 479 -26.93 -60.01 26.46
N ILE A 480 -27.91 -59.20 26.05
CA ILE A 480 -28.55 -59.23 24.72
C ILE A 480 -28.74 -57.78 24.26
#